data_AF-A0A7U6JJI5-F1
#
_entry.id   AF-A0A7U6JJI5-F1
#
_cell.length_a   1.000
_cell.length_b   1.000
_cell.length_c   1.000
_cell.angle_alpha   90.00
_cell.angle_beta   90.00
_cell.angle_gamma   90.00
#
_symmetry.space_group_name_H-M   'P 1'
#
loop_
_entity.id
_entity.type
_entity.pdbx_description
1 polymer ?
#
loop_
_entity_poly.entity_id
_entity_poly.type
_entity_poly.pdbx_seq_one_letter_code
_entity_poly.pdbx_strand_id
1 'polypeptide(L)'
;MLDLAEDKALSSRISFDNVEALWKILSPKKMELLQSMAGQRYLSIREIVRRIGRDVSAVHCDIQALADAGLVERNCERQARFPYDEIHVDFVLHWVG
;
A
#
# COMPACT_ATOMS: atom_id res chain seq x y z
N MET A 1 22.93 -17.42 -23.98
CA MET A 1 21.98 -16.49 -24.63
C MET A 1 20.77 -16.41 -23.73
N LEU A 2 20.83 -15.46 -22.80
CA LEU A 2 19.84 -14.98 -21.83
C LEU A 2 18.87 -16.00 -21.21
N ASP A 3 19.20 -16.39 -19.98
CA ASP A 3 18.29 -16.90 -18.95
C ASP A 3 17.21 -15.85 -18.67
N LEU A 4 15.95 -16.14 -19.02
CA LEU A 4 14.79 -15.34 -18.62
C LEU A 4 13.58 -16.26 -18.48
N ALA A 5 13.51 -16.95 -17.34
CA ALA A 5 12.25 -17.31 -16.68
C ALA A 5 12.52 -17.98 -15.33
N GLU A 6 13.33 -17.37 -14.47
CA GLU A 6 13.13 -17.55 -13.04
C GLU A 6 12.69 -16.22 -12.46
N ASP A 7 11.36 -16.02 -12.40
CA ASP A 7 10.77 -15.57 -11.15
C ASP A 7 9.27 -15.92 -11.11
N LYS A 8 8.97 -17.16 -10.72
CA LYS A 8 7.63 -17.54 -10.26
C LYS A 8 7.61 -17.54 -8.74
N ALA A 9 8.06 -16.44 -8.13
CA ALA A 9 7.70 -16.11 -6.77
C ALA A 9 6.30 -15.46 -6.76
N LEU A 10 5.47 -15.85 -5.80
CA LEU A 10 4.09 -15.41 -5.59
C LEU A 10 4.01 -13.87 -5.53
N SER A 11 3.86 -13.20 -6.66
CA SER A 11 3.70 -11.75 -6.70
C SER A 11 2.24 -11.43 -6.35
N SER A 12 1.99 -11.00 -5.11
CA SER A 12 0.70 -10.42 -4.71
C SER A 12 0.40 -9.23 -5.62
N ARG A 13 -0.42 -9.46 -6.65
CA ARG A 13 -0.83 -8.43 -7.61
C ARG A 13 -2.21 -7.92 -7.25
N ILE A 14 -2.30 -6.62 -7.00
CA ILE A 14 -3.58 -5.92 -6.82
C ILE A 14 -3.86 -5.18 -8.12
N SER A 15 -5.09 -5.30 -8.63
CA SER A 15 -5.54 -4.63 -9.85
C SER A 15 -6.79 -3.83 -9.54
N PHE A 16 -6.96 -2.73 -10.27
CA PHE A 16 -8.06 -1.80 -10.09
C PHE A 16 -8.83 -1.69 -11.39
N ASP A 17 -10.15 -1.52 -11.30
CA ASP A 17 -11.03 -1.43 -12.49
C ASP A 17 -10.69 -0.24 -13.38
N ASN A 18 -10.18 0.85 -12.79
CA ASN A 18 -9.76 2.04 -13.50
C ASN A 18 -8.73 2.86 -12.70
N VAL A 19 -8.15 3.86 -13.37
CA VAL A 19 -7.15 4.78 -12.81
C VAL A 19 -7.68 5.59 -11.62
N GLU A 20 -8.96 5.94 -11.60
CA GLU A 20 -9.57 6.70 -10.50
C GLU A 20 -9.63 5.85 -9.21
N ALA A 21 -10.00 4.58 -9.32
CA ALA A 21 -10.02 3.63 -8.22
C ALA A 21 -8.62 3.44 -7.61
N LEU A 22 -7.59 3.33 -8.46
CA LEU A 22 -6.21 3.31 -8.00
C LEU A 22 -5.84 4.58 -7.24
N TRP A 23 -6.06 5.78 -7.80
CA TRP A 23 -5.68 7.04 -7.15
C TRP A 23 -6.45 7.32 -5.86
N LYS A 24 -7.65 6.77 -5.70
CA LYS A 24 -8.40 6.82 -4.45
C LYS A 24 -7.71 6.03 -3.33
N ILE A 25 -7.10 4.90 -3.66
CA ILE A 25 -6.38 4.03 -2.71
C ILE A 25 -4.92 4.46 -2.54
N LEU A 26 -4.24 4.88 -3.60
CA LEU A 26 -2.85 5.35 -3.57
C LEU A 26 -2.76 6.89 -3.59
N SER A 27 -3.65 7.56 -2.86
CA SER A 27 -3.58 9.01 -2.73
C SER A 27 -2.26 9.44 -2.08
N PRO A 28 -1.78 10.68 -2.28
CA PRO A 28 -0.49 11.13 -1.74
C PRO A 28 -0.34 10.88 -0.23
N LYS A 29 -1.42 11.10 0.53
CA LYS A 29 -1.49 10.89 1.98
C LYS A 29 -1.36 9.41 2.39
N LYS A 30 -1.90 8.50 1.57
CA LYS A 30 -1.79 7.05 1.79
C LYS A 30 -0.42 6.54 1.37
N MET A 31 0.15 7.08 0.29
CA MET A 31 1.54 6.80 -0.11
C MET A 31 2.55 7.22 0.97
N GLU A 32 2.40 8.41 1.56
CA GLU A 32 3.21 8.85 2.70
C GLU A 32 3.09 7.89 3.89
N LEU A 33 1.87 7.43 4.18
CA LEU A 33 1.63 6.45 5.25
C LEU A 33 2.32 5.11 4.95
N LEU A 34 2.21 4.59 3.72
CA LEU A 34 2.89 3.36 3.30
C LEU A 34 4.41 3.50 3.40
N GLN A 35 4.98 4.62 2.96
CA GLN A 35 6.41 4.92 3.08
C GLN A 35 6.86 4.94 4.55
N SER A 36 6.06 5.48 5.46
CA SER A 36 6.38 5.49 6.90
C SER A 36 6.39 4.09 7.56
N MET A 37 5.74 3.12 6.90
CA MET A 37 5.61 1.72 7.34
C MET A 37 6.57 0.77 6.60
N ALA A 38 7.16 1.19 5.49
CA ALA A 38 8.01 0.35 4.65
C ALA A 38 9.25 -0.16 5.41
N GLY A 39 9.53 -1.46 5.28
CA GLY A 39 10.63 -2.14 5.98
C GLY A 39 10.46 -2.25 7.49
N GLN A 40 9.29 -1.90 8.03
CA GLN A 40 9.01 -1.94 9.47
C GLN A 40 8.24 -3.23 9.82
N ARG A 41 8.42 -3.69 11.07
CA ARG A 41 7.50 -4.65 11.69
C ARG A 41 6.13 -4.00 11.94
N TYR A 42 5.20 -4.75 12.55
CA TYR A 42 3.94 -4.18 13.02
C TYR A 42 4.15 -2.92 13.86
N LEU A 43 3.44 -1.86 13.50
CA LEU A 43 3.43 -0.57 14.20
C LEU A 43 2.04 -0.29 14.75
N SER A 44 1.96 0.25 15.95
CA SER A 44 0.72 0.80 16.46
C SER A 44 0.32 2.06 15.69
N ILE A 45 -0.98 2.36 15.62
CA ILE A 45 -1.48 3.59 15.00
C ILE A 45 -0.85 4.84 15.64
N ARG A 46 -0.58 4.82 16.94
CA ARG A 46 0.05 5.93 17.65
C ARG A 46 1.49 6.17 17.20
N GLU A 47 2.26 5.11 16.94
CA GLU A 47 3.62 5.23 16.40
C GLU A 47 3.59 5.80 14.99
N ILE A 48 2.67 5.34 14.13
CA ILE A 48 2.49 5.86 12.77
C ILE A 48 2.15 7.36 12.82
N VAL A 49 1.16 7.75 13.63
CA VAL A 49 0.77 9.15 13.85
C VAL A 49 1.96 10.02 14.27
N ARG A 50 2.80 9.55 15.20
CA ARG A 50 3.99 10.29 15.64
C ARG A 50 5.03 10.47 14.54
N ARG A 51 5.14 9.53 13.60
CA ARG A 51 6.09 9.60 12.47
C ARG A 51 5.66 10.61 11.42
N ILE A 52 4.36 10.66 11.10
CA ILE A 52 3.84 11.48 9.98
C ILE A 52 3.14 12.77 10.43
N GLY A 53 2.92 12.97 11.73
CA GLY A 53 2.35 14.21 12.28
C GLY A 53 0.89 14.48 11.89
N ARG A 54 0.13 13.45 11.51
CA ARG A 54 -1.28 13.56 11.09
C ARG A 54 -2.25 13.17 12.21
N ASP A 55 -3.50 13.60 12.10
CA ASP A 55 -4.51 13.28 13.11
C ASP A 55 -4.86 11.78 13.14
N VAL A 56 -5.19 11.27 14.34
CA VAL A 56 -5.41 9.83 14.58
C VAL A 56 -6.57 9.28 13.75
N SER A 57 -7.65 10.05 13.59
CA SER A 57 -8.86 9.62 12.89
C SER A 57 -8.60 9.42 11.40
N ALA A 58 -7.87 10.34 10.77
CA ALA A 58 -7.46 10.26 9.38
C ALA A 58 -6.50 9.09 9.16
N VAL A 59 -5.52 8.90 10.05
CA VAL A 59 -4.59 7.75 9.97
C VAL A 59 -5.32 6.43 10.12
N HIS A 60 -6.26 6.31 11.07
CA HIS A 60 -7.05 5.10 11.22
C HIS A 60 -7.90 4.81 9.97
N CYS A 61 -8.55 5.83 9.41
CA CYS A 61 -9.35 5.70 8.18
C CYS A 61 -8.49 5.28 6.98
N ASP A 62 -7.31 5.88 6.82
CA ASP A 62 -6.36 5.53 5.76
C ASP A 62 -5.84 4.09 5.92
N ILE A 63 -5.49 3.65 7.14
CA ILE A 63 -5.07 2.27 7.42
C ILE A 63 -6.20 1.28 7.11
N GLN A 64 -7.45 1.60 7.46
CA GLN A 64 -8.59 0.74 7.15
C GLN A 64 -8.75 0.59 5.63
N ALA A 65 -8.75 1.70 4.88
CA ALA A 65 -8.90 1.67 3.44
C ALA A 65 -7.78 0.89 2.74
N LEU A 66 -6.55 1.01 3.22
CA LEU A 66 -5.41 0.24 2.70
C LEU A 66 -5.48 -1.24 3.07
N ALA A 67 -6.01 -1.58 4.25
CA ALA A 67 -6.23 -2.96 4.64
C ALA A 67 -7.34 -3.62 3.82
N ASP A 68 -8.43 -2.90 3.57
CA ASP A 68 -9.52 -3.35 2.70
C ASP A 68 -9.04 -3.58 1.26
N ALA A 69 -8.05 -2.80 0.80
CA ALA A 69 -7.40 -2.98 -0.49
C ALA A 69 -6.32 -4.08 -0.50
N GLY A 70 -5.97 -4.69 0.64
CA GLY A 70 -4.93 -5.71 0.74
C GLY A 70 -3.49 -5.18 0.75
N LEU A 71 -3.30 -3.87 0.89
CA LEU A 71 -1.98 -3.22 0.94
C LEU A 71 -1.37 -3.22 2.34
N VAL A 72 -2.22 -3.30 3.38
CA VAL A 72 -1.80 -3.27 4.79
C VAL A 72 -2.42 -4.45 5.53
N GLU A 73 -1.62 -5.13 6.35
CA GLU A 73 -2.13 -6.15 7.26
C GLU A 73 -2.33 -5.58 8.65
N ARG A 74 -3.40 -6.01 9.32
CA ARG A 74 -3.69 -5.68 10.72
C ARG A 74 -3.66 -6.93 11.58
N ASN A 75 -3.17 -6.81 12.81
CA ASN A 75 -3.19 -7.90 13.80
C ASN A 75 -4.25 -7.67 14.89
N CYS A 76 -4.40 -8.65 15.80
CA CYS A 76 -5.32 -8.59 16.93
C CYS A 76 -4.99 -7.47 17.93
N GLU A 77 -3.74 -7.00 17.97
CA GLU A 77 -3.27 -5.90 18.83
C GLU A 77 -3.53 -4.49 18.24
N ARG A 78 -4.32 -4.39 17.16
CA ARG A 78 -4.61 -3.13 16.45
C ARG A 78 -3.36 -2.45 15.89
N GLN A 79 -2.33 -3.22 15.59
CA GLN A 79 -1.15 -2.76 14.87
C GLN A 79 -1.32 -3.03 13.37
N ALA A 80 -0.53 -2.33 12.57
CA ALA A 80 -0.53 -2.43 11.13
C ALA A 80 0.88 -2.65 10.58
N ARG A 81 1.02 -3.42 9.50
CA ARG A 81 2.28 -3.54 8.74
C ARG A 81 2.03 -3.42 7.24
N PHE A 82 3.02 -2.93 6.52
CA PHE A 82 3.09 -3.02 5.08
C PHE A 82 3.92 -4.29 4.76
N PRO A 83 3.30 -5.39 4.30
CA PRO A 83 3.95 -6.71 4.27
C PRO A 83 4.78 -6.95 2.98
N TYR A 84 5.07 -5.91 2.21
CA TYR A 84 5.73 -6.01 0.92
C TYR A 84 7.05 -5.23 0.92
N ASP A 85 7.98 -5.66 0.08
CA ASP A 85 9.28 -5.00 -0.10
C ASP A 85 9.20 -3.81 -1.08
N GLU A 86 8.27 -3.86 -2.06
CA GLU A 86 8.12 -2.86 -3.11
C GLU A 86 6.64 -2.66 -3.50
N ILE A 87 6.31 -1.44 -3.95
CA ILE A 87 5.09 -1.16 -4.72
C ILE A 87 5.51 -0.75 -6.13
N HIS A 88 5.13 -1.56 -7.10
CA HIS A 88 5.25 -1.23 -8.52
C HIS A 88 3.89 -0.83 -9.09
N VAL A 89 3.81 0.30 -9.77
CA VAL A 89 2.58 0.80 -10.38
C VAL A 89 2.81 1.06 -11.86
N ASP A 90 2.15 0.27 -12.70
CA ASP A 90 2.15 0.44 -14.15
C ASP A 90 0.84 1.06 -14.64
N PHE A 91 0.95 1.97 -15.61
CA PHE A 91 -0.20 2.50 -16.33
C PHE A 91 0.01 2.37 -17.83
N VAL A 92 -1.03 1.95 -18.53
CA VAL A 92 -1.09 1.99 -19.99
C VAL A 92 -2.26 2.86 -20.40
N LEU A 93 -1.97 3.96 -21.06
CA LEU A 93 -2.98 4.84 -21.64
C LEU A 93 -3.17 4.45 -23.11
N HIS A 94 -4.31 3.85 -23.42
CA HIS A 94 -4.70 3.59 -24.81
C HIS A 94 -5.54 4.74 -25.34
N TRP A 95 -5.11 5.31 -26.46
CA TRP A 95 -5.95 6.25 -27.20
C TRP A 95 -6.93 5.46 -28.05
N VAL A 96 -8.22 5.78 -27.93
CA VAL A 96 -9.25 5.32 -28.87
C VAL A 96 -9.68 6.55 -29.66
N GLY A 97 -9.35 6.54 -30.95
CA GLY A 97 -9.87 7.49 -31.93
C GLY A 97 -11.15 6.98 -32.56
#